data_AF-A0A371PYY8-F1
#
_entry.id   AF-A0A371PYY8-F1
#
_cell.length_a   1.000
_cell.length_b   1.000
_cell.length_c   1.000
_cell.angle_alpha   90.00
_cell.angle_beta   90.00
_cell.angle_gamma   90.00
#
_symmetry.space_group_name_H-M   'P 1'
#
loop_
_entity.id
_entity.type
_entity.pdbx_description
1 polymer ?
#
loop_
_entity_poly.entity_id
_entity_poly.type
_entity_poly.pdbx_seq_one_letter_code
_entity_poly.pdbx_strand_id
1 'polypeptide(L)'
;MVVGRRPSVFVRPVSMEEGRRLQRISRTAKDPVRLRRAIVLLMSAQGQPVKDITSLMRVGEDYVRDVIHAFNERGFDALDPKWSGGRPQDDR
;
A
#
# COMPACT_ATOMS: atom_id res chain seq x y z
N MET A 1 -3.43 27.41 -5.07
CA MET A 1 -2.04 27.01 -5.40
C MET A 1 -2.07 25.58 -5.90
N VAL A 2 -1.35 25.30 -6.99
CA VAL A 2 -1.32 23.99 -7.65
C VAL A 2 -0.91 22.94 -6.62
N VAL A 3 -1.84 22.08 -6.20
CA VAL A 3 -1.49 20.82 -5.54
C VAL A 3 -0.73 20.03 -6.59
N GLY A 4 0.60 20.09 -6.51
CA GLY A 4 1.45 19.20 -7.28
C GLY A 4 0.98 17.79 -6.96
N ARG A 5 0.38 17.11 -7.94
CA ARG A 5 0.05 15.70 -7.83
C ARG A 5 1.24 15.02 -7.19
N ARG A 6 1.07 14.36 -6.03
CA ARG A 6 2.08 13.42 -5.54
C ARG A 6 2.38 12.51 -6.75
N PRO A 7 3.63 12.44 -7.24
CA PRO A 7 3.95 11.66 -8.42
C PRO A 7 3.42 10.23 -8.21
N SER A 8 2.98 9.59 -9.29
CA SER A 8 2.49 8.21 -9.23
C SER A 8 3.53 7.34 -8.52
N VAL A 9 3.20 6.85 -7.32
CA VAL A 9 4.09 6.07 -6.48
C VAL A 9 3.88 4.59 -6.78
N PHE A 10 4.99 3.87 -6.88
CA PHE A 10 5.02 2.41 -6.94
C PHE A 10 5.79 1.88 -5.75
N VAL A 11 5.52 0.63 -5.40
CA VAL A 11 6.36 -0.09 -4.46
C VAL A 11 7.79 -0.18 -5.01
N ARG A 12 8.79 -0.07 -4.13
CA ARG A 12 10.19 -0.34 -4.47
C ARG A 12 10.31 -1.74 -5.06
N PRO A 13 11.39 -2.05 -5.81
CA PRO A 13 11.63 -3.41 -6.28
C PRO A 13 11.47 -4.42 -5.13
N VAL A 14 10.57 -5.38 -5.35
CA VAL A 14 10.22 -6.44 -4.40
C VAL A 14 10.99 -7.68 -4.81
N SER A 15 11.80 -8.23 -3.91
CA SER A 15 12.49 -9.49 -4.16
C SER A 15 11.49 -10.65 -4.34
N MET A 16 11.90 -11.72 -5.04
CA MET A 16 11.10 -12.94 -5.17
C MET A 16 10.64 -13.50 -3.82
N GLU A 17 11.49 -13.42 -2.78
CA GLU A 17 11.12 -13.86 -1.43
C GLU A 17 10.04 -12.96 -0.81
N GLU A 18 10.22 -11.64 -0.94
CA GLU A 18 9.25 -10.66 -0.45
C GLU A 18 7.90 -10.82 -1.19
N GLY A 19 7.93 -11.04 -2.50
CA GLY A 19 6.73 -11.29 -3.31
C GLY A 19 6.00 -12.57 -2.88
N ARG A 20 6.73 -13.67 -2.62
CA ARG A 20 6.16 -14.91 -2.07
C ARG A 20 5.56 -14.67 -0.68
N ARG A 21 6.20 -13.86 0.16
CA ARG A 21 5.70 -13.53 1.50
C ARG A 21 4.42 -12.70 1.42
N LEU A 22 4.35 -11.70 0.54
CA LEU A 22 3.14 -10.91 0.30
C LEU A 22 1.99 -11.80 -0.20
N GLN A 23 2.25 -12.71 -1.15
CA GLN A 23 1.25 -13.67 -1.62
C GLN A 23 0.78 -14.63 -0.53
N ARG A 24 1.67 -15.04 0.37
CA ARG A 24 1.27 -15.87 1.52
C ARG A 24 0.35 -15.09 2.45
N ILE A 25 0.71 -13.85 2.79
CA ILE A 25 -0.08 -12.98 3.66
C ILE A 25 -1.46 -12.72 3.04
N SER A 26 -1.55 -12.45 1.74
CA SER A 26 -2.84 -12.21 1.09
C SER A 26 -3.77 -13.43 1.07
N ARG A 27 -3.24 -14.64 1.33
CA ARG A 27 -4.02 -15.88 1.41
C ARG A 27 -4.33 -16.31 2.85
N THR A 28 -3.51 -15.93 3.84
CA THR A 28 -3.60 -16.45 5.21
C THR A 28 -3.87 -15.41 6.29
N ALA A 29 -3.80 -14.12 5.97
CA ALA A 29 -4.05 -13.06 6.95
C ALA A 29 -5.50 -13.11 7.46
N LYS A 30 -5.66 -13.28 8.78
CA LYS A 30 -6.95 -13.18 9.48
C LYS A 30 -7.37 -11.73 9.72
N ASP A 31 -6.38 -10.84 9.86
CA ASP A 31 -6.63 -9.42 10.07
C ASP A 31 -6.96 -8.73 8.73
N PRO A 32 -8.12 -8.05 8.63
CA PRO A 32 -8.56 -7.46 7.37
C PRO A 32 -7.69 -6.28 6.92
N VAL A 33 -7.06 -5.56 7.85
CA VAL A 33 -6.16 -4.43 7.53
C VAL A 33 -4.87 -4.98 6.91
N ARG A 34 -4.28 -6.00 7.53
CA ARG A 34 -3.09 -6.70 7.03
C ARG A 34 -3.33 -7.32 5.66
N LEU A 35 -4.50 -7.94 5.47
CA LEU A 35 -4.93 -8.51 4.19
C LEU A 35 -5.02 -7.44 3.10
N ARG A 36 -5.77 -6.35 3.34
CA ARG A 36 -5.96 -5.27 2.35
C ARG A 36 -4.63 -4.65 1.96
N ARG A 37 -3.75 -4.36 2.92
CA ARG A 37 -2.42 -3.78 2.65
C ARG A 37 -1.54 -4.72 1.82
N ALA A 38 -1.59 -6.03 2.07
CA ALA A 38 -0.86 -7.01 1.26
C ALA A 38 -1.34 -7.02 -0.20
N ILE A 39 -2.66 -6.93 -0.41
CA ILE A 39 -3.26 -6.89 -1.75
C ILE A 39 -2.85 -5.61 -2.50
N VAL A 40 -2.88 -4.45 -1.84
CA VAL A 40 -2.38 -3.18 -2.41
C VAL A 40 -0.94 -3.30 -2.89
N LEU A 41 -0.06 -3.85 -2.05
CA LEU A 41 1.36 -3.99 -2.38
C LEU A 41 1.61 -5.00 -3.51
N LEU A 42 0.85 -6.10 -3.55
CA LEU A 42 0.94 -7.07 -4.65
C LEU A 42 0.55 -6.45 -6.00
N MET A 43 -0.55 -5.71 -6.04
CA MET A 43 -1.01 -5.06 -7.27
C MET A 43 -0.01 -3.98 -7.73
N SER A 44 0.52 -3.19 -6.80
CA SER A 44 1.56 -2.20 -7.12
C SER A 44 2.84 -2.88 -7.62
N ALA A 45 3.27 -3.99 -7.02
CA ALA A 45 4.43 -4.77 -7.45
C ALA A 45 4.25 -5.38 -8.86
N GLN A 46 3.00 -5.64 -9.26
CA GLN A 46 2.63 -6.10 -10.60
C GLN A 46 2.53 -4.95 -11.61
N GLY A 47 2.83 -3.71 -11.21
CA GLY A 47 2.79 -2.53 -12.07
C GLY A 47 1.41 -1.91 -12.21
N GLN A 48 0.41 -2.30 -11.42
CA GLN A 48 -0.89 -1.64 -11.45
C GLN A 48 -0.78 -0.22 -10.86
N PRO A 49 -1.24 0.82 -11.58
CA PRO A 49 -1.20 2.18 -11.09
C PRO A 49 -2.21 2.38 -9.95
N VAL A 50 -1.94 3.36 -9.09
CA VAL A 50 -2.78 3.71 -7.92
C VAL A 50 -4.26 3.85 -8.28
N LYS A 51 -4.58 4.44 -9.44
CA LYS A 51 -5.97 4.65 -9.90
C LYS A 51 -6.73 3.35 -10.17
N ASP A 52 -6.06 2.34 -10.72
CA ASP A 52 -6.67 1.04 -10.96
C ASP A 52 -6.89 0.31 -9.64
N ILE A 53 -5.91 0.39 -8.74
CA ILE A 53 -6.00 -0.17 -7.39
C ILE A 53 -7.19 0.42 -6.62
N THR A 54 -7.37 1.75 -6.65
CA THR A 54 -8.51 2.40 -5.98
C THR A 54 -9.85 1.99 -6.57
N SER A 55 -9.91 1.80 -7.90
CA SER A 55 -11.12 1.41 -8.60
C SER A 55 -11.52 -0.03 -8.25
N LEU A 56 -10.54 -0.95 -8.26
CA LEU A 56 -10.73 -2.37 -7.96
C LEU A 56 -11.08 -2.61 -6.49
N MET A 57 -10.37 -1.96 -5.56
CA MET A 57 -10.54 -2.19 -4.12
C MET A 57 -11.56 -1.27 -3.45
N ARG A 58 -12.10 -0.27 -4.16
CA ARG A 58 -13.00 0.75 -3.61
C ARG A 58 -12.41 1.44 -2.37
N VAL A 59 -11.15 1.85 -2.46
CA VAL A 59 -10.40 2.57 -1.40
C VAL A 59 -9.92 3.92 -1.92
N GLY A 60 -9.59 4.86 -1.01
CA GLY A 60 -9.07 6.17 -1.38
C GLY A 60 -7.63 6.12 -1.92
N GLU A 61 -7.28 7.06 -2.81
CA GLU A 61 -5.92 7.12 -3.38
C GLU A 61 -4.86 7.40 -2.30
N ASP A 62 -5.16 8.23 -1.30
CA ASP A 62 -4.23 8.53 -0.21
C ASP A 62 -3.90 7.30 0.62
N TYR A 63 -4.90 6.46 0.92
CA TYR A 63 -4.68 5.18 1.59
C TYR A 63 -3.70 4.29 0.81
N VAL A 64 -3.87 4.18 -0.51
CA VAL A 64 -2.98 3.37 -1.36
C VAL A 64 -1.57 3.93 -1.36
N ARG A 65 -1.43 5.26 -1.50
CA ARG A 65 -0.14 5.94 -1.47
C ARG A 65 0.56 5.73 -0.13
N ASP A 66 -0.14 5.92 0.98
CA ASP A 66 0.42 5.77 2.32
C ASP A 66 0.89 4.33 2.55
N VAL A 67 0.13 3.32 2.12
CA VAL A 67 0.55 1.92 2.21
C VAL A 67 1.83 1.65 1.43
N ILE A 68 1.91 2.16 0.20
CA ILE A 68 3.10 2.00 -0.65
C ILE A 68 4.30 2.72 -0.05
N HIS A 69 4.16 3.98 0.35
CA HIS A 69 5.23 4.75 0.97
C HIS A 69 5.73 4.08 2.24
N ALA A 70 4.81 3.66 3.09
CA ALA A 70 5.19 3.09 4.36
C ALA A 70 5.83 1.70 4.20
N PHE A 71 5.45 0.91 3.19
CA PHE A 71 6.18 -0.32 2.86
C PHE A 71 7.58 -0.03 2.27
N ASN A 72 7.70 1.00 1.44
CA ASN A 72 9.01 1.40 0.90
C ASN A 72 9.99 1.82 2.00
N GLU A 73 9.49 2.44 3.06
CA GLU A 73 10.30 2.91 4.20
C GLU A 73 10.67 1.79 5.18
N ARG A 74 9.72 0.94 5.58
CA ARG A 74 9.93 -0.06 6.67
C ARG A 74 9.63 -1.51 6.30
N GLY A 75 9.28 -1.79 5.05
CA GLY A 75 8.95 -3.14 4.60
C GLY A 75 7.72 -3.73 5.30
N PHE A 76 7.83 -4.98 5.76
CA PHE A 76 6.67 -5.76 6.22
C PHE A 76 6.01 -5.26 7.50
N ASP A 77 6.70 -4.48 8.32
CA ASP A 77 6.10 -3.80 9.47
C ASP A 77 4.96 -2.87 9.05
N ALA A 78 4.92 -2.46 7.77
CA ALA A 78 3.85 -1.65 7.23
C ALA A 78 2.47 -2.33 7.15
N LEU A 79 2.47 -3.65 7.21
CA LEU A 79 1.24 -4.43 7.14
C LEU A 79 0.54 -4.51 8.49
N ASP A 80 1.20 -4.18 9.60
CA ASP A 80 0.64 -4.34 10.94
C ASP A 80 -0.49 -3.32 11.23
N PRO A 81 -1.65 -3.75 11.76
CA PRO A 81 -2.78 -2.86 12.03
C PRO A 81 -2.45 -1.75 13.04
N LYS A 82 -1.44 -1.92 13.91
CA LYS A 82 -0.99 -0.87 14.83
C LYS A 82 -0.35 0.30 14.11
N TRP A 83 0.12 0.11 12.87
CA TRP A 83 0.35 1.26 12.02
C TRP A 83 -0.99 1.86 11.61
N SER A 84 -1.38 2.93 12.29
CA SER A 84 -2.30 3.90 11.73
C SER A 84 -1.55 4.59 10.62
N GLY A 85 -1.89 4.29 9.36
CA GLY A 85 -1.44 5.10 8.22
C GLY A 85 -1.60 6.55 8.58
N GLY A 86 -0.47 7.25 8.73
CA GLY A 86 -0.46 8.57 9.31
C GLY A 86 -1.49 9.37 8.54
N ARG A 87 -2.56 9.82 9.21
CA ARG A 87 -3.36 10.89 8.65
C ARG A 87 -2.33 11.99 8.36
N PRO A 88 -2.11 12.42 7.11
CA PRO A 88 -1.50 13.73 6.94
C PRO A 88 -2.33 14.68 7.79
N GLN A 89 -1.65 15.42 8.66
CA GLN A 89 -2.26 16.43 9.50
C GLN A 89 -2.91 17.44 8.55
N ASP A 90 -4.22 17.36 8.46
CA ASP A 90 -5.04 18.42 7.88
C ASP A 90 -5.04 19.55 8.91
N ASP A 91 -4.01 20.39 8.83
CA ASP A 91 -4.08 21.76 9.29
C ASP A 91 -4.42 22.62 8.06
N ARG A 92 -5.70 22.62 7.67
CA ARG A 92 -6.43 23.74 7.06
C ARG A 92 -7.84 23.40 6.59
#